data_AF-A0A2G6FEV1-F1
#
_entry.id   AF-A0A2G6FEV1-F1
#
_cell.length_a   1.000
_cell.length_b   1.000
_cell.length_c   1.000
_cell.angle_alpha   90.00
_cell.angle_beta   90.00
_cell.angle_gamma   90.00
#
_symmetry.space_group_name_H-M   'P 1'
#
loop_
_entity.id
_entity.type
_entity.pdbx_description
1 polymer ?
#
loop_
_entity_poly.entity_id
_entity_poly.type
_entity_poly.pdbx_seq_one_letter_code
_entity_poly.pdbx_strand_id
1 'polypeptide(L)' 'MNSIQQFFLEAGHILLDSSFYILVGIVVAAGVLKVTMNTNTVLRHLGHGRFSSVVKASFLGVPLPL' A
#
# COMPACT_ATOMS: atom_id res chain seq x y z
N MET A 1 -26.21 -26.43 0.87
CA MET A 1 -25.37 -25.33 1.40
C MET A 1 -25.62 -24.11 0.54
N ASN A 2 -25.89 -22.94 1.12
CA ASN A 2 -26.26 -21.74 0.36
C ASN A 2 -25.02 -21.14 -0.32
N SER A 3 -25.13 -20.69 -1.58
CA SER A 3 -24.02 -20.11 -2.36
C SER A 3 -23.32 -18.95 -1.64
N ILE A 4 -24.08 -18.17 -0.85
CA ILE A 4 -23.55 -17.09 -0.03
C ILE A 4 -22.56 -17.61 1.03
N GLN A 5 -22.86 -18.75 1.67
CA GLN A 5 -21.98 -19.33 2.69
C GLN A 5 -20.67 -19.82 2.07
N GLN A 6 -20.71 -20.38 0.86
CA GLN A 6 -19.52 -20.79 0.13
C GLN A 6 -18.62 -19.61 -0.23
N PHE A 7 -19.22 -18.49 -0.67
CA PHE A 7 -18.46 -17.27 -0.95
C PHE A 7 -17.66 -16.79 0.27
N PHE A 8 -18.27 -16.72 1.45
CA PHE A 8 -17.58 -16.26 2.65
C PHE A 8 -16.49 -17.24 3.13
N LEU A 9 -16.72 -18.55 2.97
CA LEU A 9 -15.71 -19.55 3.30
C LEU A 9 -14.49 -19.43 2.38
N GLU A 10 -14.71 -19.33 1.07
CA GLU A 10 -13.62 -19.23 0.09
C GLU A 10 -12.86 -17.91 0.23
N ALA A 11 -13.57 -16.79 0.44
CA ALA A 11 -12.95 -15.50 0.71
C ALA A 11 -12.11 -15.53 2.00
N GLY A 12 -12.59 -16.24 3.04
CA GLY A 12 -11.84 -16.46 4.28
C GLY A 12 -10.58 -17.30 4.07
N HIS A 13 -10.65 -18.35 3.25
CA HIS A 13 -9.50 -19.17 2.88
C HIS A 13 -8.43 -18.35 2.14
N ILE A 14 -8.82 -17.58 1.12
CA ILE A 14 -7.90 -16.71 0.38
C ILE A 14 -7.24 -15.68 1.31
N LEU A 15 -8.01 -15.11 2.25
CA LEU A 15 -7.49 -14.16 3.24
C LEU A 15 -6.47 -14.82 4.18
N LEU A 16 -6.74 -16.04 4.63
CA LEU A 16 -5.83 -16.79 5.49
C LEU A 16 -4.53 -17.17 4.75
N ASP A 17 -4.64 -17.65 3.50
CA ASP A 17 -3.50 -17.99 2.66
C ASP A 17 -2.64 -16.76 2.33
N SER A 18 -3.28 -15.60 2.16
CA SER A 18 -2.59 -14.33 1.90
C SER A 18 -2.11 -13.62 3.18
N SER A 19 -2.52 -14.08 4.37
CA SER A 19 -2.33 -13.35 5.63
C SER A 19 -0.86 -13.06 5.94
N PHE A 20 0.02 -14.05 5.75
CA PHE A 20 1.45 -13.89 5.96
C PHE A 20 2.03 -12.80 5.05
N TYR A 21 1.69 -12.83 3.77
CA TYR A 21 2.16 -11.82 2.80
C TYR A 21 1.62 -10.43 3.10
N ILE A 22 0.37 -10.31 3.52
CA ILE A 22 -0.23 -9.04 3.94
C ILE A 22 0.48 -8.49 5.17
N LEU A 23 0.71 -9.33 6.19
CA LEU A 23 1.39 -8.93 7.42
C LEU A 23 2.85 -8.52 7.15
N VAL A 24 3.58 -9.32 6.37
CA VAL A 24 4.94 -8.99 5.92
C VAL A 24 4.92 -7.71 5.11
N GLY A 25 3.98 -7.56 4.17
CA GLY A 25 3.80 -6.36 3.37
C GLY A 25 3.56 -5.11 4.23
N ILE A 26 2.70 -5.18 5.23
CA ILE A 26 2.44 -4.04 6.14
C ILE A 26 3.65 -3.75 7.02
N VAL A 27 4.20 -4.76 7.70
CA VAL A 27 5.33 -4.57 8.64
C VAL A 27 6.57 -4.08 7.90
N VAL A 28 6.88 -4.69 6.75
CA VAL A 28 8.05 -4.35 5.95
C VAL A 28 7.81 -3.08 5.14
N ALA A 29 6.74 -2.98 4.34
CA ALA A 29 6.54 -1.81 3.50
C ALA A 29 6.18 -0.56 4.30
N ALA A 30 5.38 -0.63 5.37
CA ALA A 30 5.12 0.56 6.20
C ALA A 30 6.36 0.99 6.97
N GLY A 31 7.17 0.05 7.46
CA GLY A 31 8.46 0.34 8.11
C GLY A 31 9.47 0.94 7.13
N VAL A 32 9.64 0.32 5.97
CA VAL A 32 10.55 0.79 4.91
C VAL A 32 10.07 2.13 4.38
N LEU A 33 8.78 2.33 4.10
CA LEU A 33 8.26 3.62 3.65
C LEU A 33 8.54 4.70 4.70
N LYS A 34 8.28 4.44 5.99
CA LYS A 34 8.54 5.41 7.07
C LYS A 34 10.02 5.74 7.28
N VAL A 35 10.93 4.80 7.03
CA VAL A 35 12.37 5.01 7.18
C VAL A 35 13.00 5.62 5.92
N THR A 36 12.54 5.20 4.73
CA THR A 36 13.07 5.68 3.44
C THR A 36 12.49 7.02 3.02
N MET A 37 11.22 7.28 3.35
CA MET A 37 10.60 8.58 3.16
C MET A 37 10.81 9.46 4.39
N ASN A 38 11.96 10.13 4.43
CA ASN A 38 12.06 11.35 5.21
C ASN A 38 11.08 12.38 4.60
N THR A 39 10.15 12.92 5.40
CA THR A 39 9.13 13.88 4.99
C THR A 39 9.71 15.04 4.17
N ASN A 40 10.93 15.49 4.49
CA ASN A 40 11.62 16.53 3.73
C ASN A 40 12.03 16.09 2.31
N THR A 41 12.40 14.82 2.12
CA THR A 41 12.76 14.28 0.81
C THR A 41 11.52 14.11 -0.07
N VAL A 42 10.41 13.67 0.53
CA VAL A 42 9.11 13.58 -0.14
C VAL A 42 8.64 14.96 -0.57
N LEU A 43 8.67 15.96 0.32
CA LEU A 43 8.30 17.33 -0.01
C LEU A 43 9.20 17.93 -1.12
N ARG A 44 10.51 17.64 -1.09
CA ARG A 44 11.43 18.14 -2.13
C ARG A 44 11.22 17.48 -3.49
N HIS A 45 10.93 16.18 -3.55
CA HIS A 45 10.80 15.41 -4.80
C HIS A 45 9.37 15.33 -5.36
N LEU A 46 8.36 15.38 -4.48
CA LEU A 46 6.94 15.37 -4.86
C LEU A 46 6.30 16.77 -4.80
N GLY A 47 6.93 17.77 -4.16
CA GLY A 47 6.41 19.14 -4.12
C GLY A 47 6.72 19.99 -5.37
N HIS A 48 7.65 19.56 -6.23
CA HIS A 48 8.04 20.33 -7.43
C HIS A 48 7.74 19.53 -8.71
N GLY A 49 6.57 19.78 -9.33
CA GLY A 49 6.24 19.35 -10.69
C GLY A 49 4.92 18.57 -10.83
N ARG A 50 3.96 19.12 -11.58
CA ARG A 50 2.59 18.57 -11.74
C ARG A 50 2.50 17.13 -12.27
N PHE A 51 3.42 16.67 -13.13
CA PHE A 51 3.31 15.37 -13.79
C PHE A 51 4.22 14.30 -13.18
N SER A 52 5.48 14.65 -12.91
CA SER A 52 6.45 13.72 -12.30
C SER A 52 6.05 13.34 -10.87
N SER A 53 5.47 14.27 -10.10
CA SER A 53 4.98 13.99 -8.74
C SER A 53 3.81 13.02 -8.72
N VAL A 54 2.88 13.12 -9.68
CA VAL A 54 1.74 12.18 -9.80
C VAL A 54 2.23 10.78 -10.10
N VAL A 55 3.11 10.61 -11.09
CA VAL A 55 3.66 9.30 -11.43
C VAL A 55 4.41 8.67 -10.25
N LYS A 56 5.26 9.45 -9.56
CA LYS A 56 6.02 8.97 -8.39
C LYS A 56 5.10 8.65 -7.21
N ALA A 57 4.09 9.48 -6.94
CA ALA A 57 3.14 9.27 -5.85
C ALA A 57 2.28 8.01 -6.09
N SER A 58 1.81 7.78 -7.31
CA SER A 58 1.03 6.60 -7.67
C SER A 58 1.85 5.31 -7.57
N PHE A 59 3.13 5.33 -7.95
CA PHE A 59 4.00 4.15 -7.84
C PHE A 59 4.37 3.82 -6.39
N LEU A 60 4.48 4.85 -5.54
CA LEU A 60 4.85 4.72 -4.13
C LEU A 60 3.63 4.59 -3.20
N GLY A 61 2.41 4.73 -3.73
CA GLY A 61 1.16 4.64 -2.96
C GLY A 61 1.01 5.72 -1.88
N VAL A 62 1.75 6.83 -1.97
CA VAL A 62 1.68 7.95 -1.01
C VAL A 62 0.72 9.03 -1.49
N PRO A 63 0.01 9.70 -0.56
CA PRO A 63 -0.84 10.84 -0.91
C PRO A 63 0.01 11.96 -1.50
N LEU A 64 -0.53 12.63 -2.52
CA LEU A 64 0.12 13.81 -3.11
C LEU A 64 0.19 14.92 -2.05
N PRO A 65 1.37 15.49 -1.78
CA PRO A 65 1.47 16.69 -0.98
C PRO A 65 0.80 17.82 -1.77
N LEU A 66 -0.32 18.33 -1.23
CA LEU A 66 -1.03 19.52 -1.74
C LEU A 66 -0.22 20.79 -1.46
#